data_AF-A0A2V9ZA50-F1
#
_entry.id   AF-A0A2V9ZA50-F1
#
_cell.length_a   1.000
_cell.length_b   1.000
_cell.length_c   1.000
_cell.angle_alpha   90.00
_cell.angle_beta   90.00
_cell.angle_gamma   90.00
#
_symmetry.space_group_name_H-M   'P 1'
#
loop_
_entity.id
_entity.type
_entity.pdbx_description
1 polymer ?
#
loop_
_entity_poly.entity_id
_entity_poly.type
_entity_poly.pdbx_seq_one_letter_code
_entity_poly.pdbx_strand_id
1 'polypeptide(L)'
;MPRLGDVRREWQVNFSSGDSADDYMEPLKDSFSALTSEFAGDEEVKSIVERETSYLNDWIAEHRDEEADDKPKRALGDVETPEEFDDSRSIFDDVDA
;
A
#
# COMPACT_ATOMS: atom_id res chain seq x y z
N MET A 1 -19.21 11.16 -8.07
CA MET A 1 -18.16 11.39 -7.06
C MET A 1 -16.89 10.64 -7.41
N PRO A 2 -15.71 11.25 -7.28
CA PRO A 2 -14.45 10.51 -7.33
C PRO A 2 -14.45 9.42 -6.25
N ARG A 3 -13.75 8.31 -6.50
CA ARG A 3 -13.70 7.16 -5.59
C ARG A 3 -12.75 7.47 -4.42
N LEU A 4 -13.19 8.33 -3.49
CA LEU A 4 -12.36 8.81 -2.37
C LEU A 4 -11.79 7.68 -1.51
N GLY A 5 -12.52 6.58 -1.37
CA GLY A 5 -12.02 5.38 -0.69
C GLY A 5 -10.86 4.68 -1.43
N ASP A 6 -10.82 4.72 -2.77
CA ASP A 6 -9.70 4.18 -3.53
C ASP A 6 -8.47 5.06 -3.35
N VAL A 7 -8.63 6.39 -3.44
CA VAL A 7 -7.54 7.35 -3.20
C VAL A 7 -6.95 7.15 -1.81
N ARG A 8 -7.79 7.04 -0.77
CA ARG A 8 -7.32 6.77 0.60
C ARG A 8 -6.49 5.49 0.66
N ARG A 9 -6.96 4.40 0.05
CA ARG A 9 -6.24 3.12 0.03
C ARG A 9 -4.91 3.21 -0.71
N GLU A 10 -4.84 3.95 -1.81
CA GLU A 10 -3.59 4.15 -2.53
C GLU A 10 -2.54 4.84 -1.65
N TRP A 11 -2.94 5.87 -0.90
CA TRP A 11 -2.04 6.52 0.07
C TRP A 11 -1.61 5.54 1.17
N GLN A 12 -2.54 4.77 1.73
CA GLN A 12 -2.24 3.77 2.78
C GLN A 12 -1.24 2.71 2.31
N VAL A 13 -1.36 2.24 1.07
CA VAL A 13 -0.45 1.23 0.51
C VAL A 13 0.94 1.80 0.21
N ASN A 14 1.02 3.08 -0.13
CA ASN A 14 2.28 3.77 -0.41
C ASN A 14 2.97 4.31 0.85
N PHE A 15 2.34 4.19 2.03
CA PHE A 15 2.94 4.61 3.28
C PHE A 15 4.18 3.78 3.62
N SER A 16 5.29 4.47 3.85
CA SER A 16 6.54 3.91 4.34
C SER A 16 6.58 4.03 5.86
N SER A 17 6.90 2.94 6.56
CA SER A 17 6.94 2.88 8.03
C SER A 17 8.06 3.70 8.68
N GLY A 18 8.81 4.49 7.89
CA GLY A 18 9.84 5.41 8.39
C GLY A 18 9.35 6.84 8.60
N ASP A 19 8.15 7.17 8.13
CA ASP A 19 7.54 8.49 8.24
C ASP A 19 6.40 8.47 9.26
N SER A 20 6.08 9.62 9.86
CA SER A 20 4.89 9.75 10.72
C SER A 20 3.64 9.64 9.85
N ALA A 21 2.73 8.72 10.22
CA ALA A 21 1.47 8.52 9.52
C ALA A 21 0.63 9.80 9.45
N ASP A 22 0.71 10.66 10.49
CA ASP A 22 0.01 11.94 10.56
C ASP A 22 0.54 12.94 9.53
N ASP A 23 1.87 13.12 9.48
CA ASP A 23 2.55 14.00 8.50
C ASP A 23 2.31 13.52 7.06
N TYR A 24 2.46 12.22 6.83
CA TYR A 24 2.30 11.63 5.49
C TYR A 24 0.87 11.82 4.97
N MET A 25 -0.14 11.71 5.84
CA MET A 25 -1.56 11.81 5.46
C MET A 25 -2.10 13.25 5.48
N GLU A 26 -1.35 14.24 5.98
CA GLU A 26 -1.77 15.64 6.07
C GLU A 26 -2.29 16.21 4.72
N PRO A 27 -1.62 16.00 3.57
CA PRO A 27 -2.11 16.54 2.30
C PRO A 27 -3.46 15.95 1.86
N LEU A 28 -3.69 14.67 2.18
CA LEU A 28 -4.95 13.99 1.89
C LEU A 28 -6.08 14.53 2.79
N LYS A 29 -5.76 14.81 4.06
CA LYS A 29 -6.69 15.41 5.02
C LYS A 29 -7.10 16.83 4.60
N ASP A 30 -6.15 17.64 4.13
CA ASP A 30 -6.44 18.98 3.60
C ASP A 30 -7.35 18.90 2.36
N SER A 31 -7.08 17.95 1.47
CA SER A 31 -7.92 17.70 0.29
C SER A 31 -9.37 17.35 0.66
N PHE A 32 -9.58 16.51 1.69
CA PHE A 32 -10.93 16.19 2.18
C PHE A 32 -11.61 17.39 2.85
N SER A 33 -10.86 18.23 3.56
CA SER A 33 -11.36 19.49 4.12
C SER A 33 -11.84 20.44 3.02
N ALA A 34 -11.02 20.62 1.96
CA ALA A 34 -11.38 21.41 0.80
C ALA A 34 -12.64 20.88 0.10
N LEU A 35 -12.73 19.56 -0.11
CA LEU A 35 -13.94 18.94 -0.67
C LEU A 35 -15.17 19.17 0.20
N THR A 36 -15.04 19.11 1.52
CA THR A 36 -16.16 19.38 2.44
C THR A 36 -16.65 20.83 2.30
N SER A 37 -15.72 21.78 2.13
CA SER A 37 -16.05 23.20 1.95
C SER A 37 -16.70 23.47 0.59
N GLU A 38 -16.14 22.92 -0.49
CA GLU A 38 -16.65 23.12 -1.86
C GLU A 38 -18.03 22.50 -2.07
N PHE A 39 -18.29 21.34 -1.46
CA PHE A 39 -19.55 20.61 -1.57
C PHE A 39 -20.47 20.80 -0.35
N ALA A 40 -20.33 21.91 0.38
CA ALA A 40 -21.12 22.17 1.59
C ALA A 40 -22.65 22.18 1.37
N GLY A 41 -23.10 22.40 0.13
CA GLY A 41 -24.52 22.39 -0.25
C GLY A 41 -25.09 21.03 -0.64
N ASP A 42 -24.28 19.97 -0.69
CA ASP A 42 -24.71 18.64 -1.11
C ASP A 42 -24.41 17.61 0.00
N GLU A 43 -25.47 17.22 0.72
CA GLU A 43 -25.40 16.36 1.89
C GLU A 43 -24.88 14.95 1.57
N GLU A 44 -25.11 14.45 0.35
CA GLU A 44 -24.61 13.13 -0.06
C GLU A 44 -23.08 13.15 -0.12
N VAL A 45 -22.51 14.19 -0.73
CA VAL A 45 -21.05 14.37 -0.82
C VAL A 45 -20.46 14.52 0.57
N LYS A 46 -21.09 15.36 1.39
CA LYS A 46 -20.61 15.65 2.72
C LYS A 46 -20.55 14.38 3.56
N SER A 47 -21.61 13.56 3.53
CA SER A 47 -21.64 12.29 4.25
C SER A 47 -20.55 11.32 3.77
N ILE A 48 -20.28 11.27 2.45
CA ILE A 48 -19.21 10.45 1.90
C ILE A 48 -17.85 10.97 2.37
N VAL A 49 -17.57 12.27 2.26
CA VAL A 49 -16.28 12.86 2.64
C VAL A 49 -16.04 12.74 4.15
N GLU A 50 -17.06 12.98 4.98
CA GLU A 50 -16.98 12.82 6.44
C GLU A 50 -16.67 11.36 6.82
N ARG A 51 -17.33 10.39 6.15
CA ARG A 51 -17.06 8.97 6.36
C ARG A 51 -15.61 8.61 5.99
N GLU A 52 -15.14 9.04 4.83
CA GLU A 52 -13.76 8.78 4.40
C GLU A 52 -12.73 9.49 5.29
N THR A 53 -13.05 10.69 5.78
CA THR A 53 -12.23 11.42 6.75
C THR A 53 -12.15 10.67 8.08
N SER A 54 -13.25 10.10 8.55
CA SER A 54 -13.25 9.27 9.76
C SER A 54 -12.33 8.07 9.60
N TYR A 55 -12.43 7.34 8.48
CA TYR A 55 -11.56 6.20 8.21
C TYR A 55 -10.08 6.57 8.05
N LEU A 56 -9.79 7.76 7.51
CA LEU A 56 -8.43 8.26 7.43
C LEU A 56 -7.86 8.51 8.83
N ASN A 57 -8.59 9.20 9.70
CA ASN A 57 -8.12 9.48 11.06
C ASN A 57 -7.98 8.21 11.90
N ASP A 58 -8.88 7.23 11.73
CA ASP A 58 -8.80 5.92 12.37
C ASP A 58 -7.50 5.21 11.98
N TRP A 59 -7.19 5.15 10.68
CA TRP A 59 -5.96 4.56 10.17
C TRP A 59 -4.70 5.29 10.67
N ILE A 60 -4.72 6.63 10.72
CA ILE A 60 -3.61 7.42 11.28
C ILE A 60 -3.41 7.08 12.76
N ALA A 61 -4.50 6.92 13.53
CA ALA A 61 -4.41 6.56 14.94
C ALA A 61 -3.83 5.16 15.14
N GLU A 62 -4.23 4.18 14.30
CA GLU A 62 -3.64 2.84 14.29
C GLU A 62 -2.14 2.89 14.00
N HIS A 63 -1.72 3.65 12.98
CA HIS A 63 -0.32 3.72 12.53
C HIS A 63 0.53 4.74 13.30
N ARG A 64 -0.02 5.38 14.33
CA ARG A 64 0.71 6.29 15.23
C ARG A 64 1.48 5.55 16.32
N ASP A 65 0.97 4.40 16.76
CA ASP A 65 1.56 3.59 17.83
C ASP A 65 2.32 2.35 17.29
N GLU A 66 2.19 2.03 15.99
CA GLU A 66 2.80 0.87 15.32
C GLU A 66 4.28 1.05 14.93
N GLU A 67 5.10 1.64 15.80
CA GLU A 67 6.56 1.35 15.79
C GLU A 67 6.85 -0.13 16.14
N ALA A 68 5.83 -0.97 16.37
CA ALA A 68 5.99 -2.39 16.68
C ALA A 68 5.13 -3.29 15.77
N ASP A 69 5.77 -3.81 14.71
CA ASP A 69 5.65 -5.21 14.28
C ASP A 69 4.26 -5.69 13.79
N ASP A 70 3.88 -5.41 12.54
CA ASP A 70 3.02 -6.35 11.79
C ASP A 70 3.12 -6.17 10.26
N LYS A 71 4.32 -6.35 9.71
CA LYS A 71 4.43 -6.85 8.34
C LYS A 71 5.08 -8.23 8.43
N PRO A 72 4.35 -9.35 8.31
CA PRO A 72 5.01 -10.60 8.02
C PRO A 72 5.83 -10.37 6.75
N LYS A 73 7.15 -10.46 6.88
CA LYS A 73 8.06 -10.54 5.73
C LYS A 73 7.45 -11.57 4.80
N ARG A 74 7.14 -11.19 3.57
CA ARG A 74 6.78 -12.14 2.53
C ARG A 74 7.94 -13.11 2.38
N ALA A 75 7.90 -14.22 3.10
CA ALA A 75 8.75 -15.35 2.84
C ALA A 75 8.23 -15.93 1.52
N LEU A 76 8.97 -15.70 0.44
CA LEU A 76 8.88 -16.56 -0.74
C LEU A 76 9.19 -17.96 -0.22
N GLY A 77 8.15 -18.80 -0.18
CA GLY A 77 8.26 -20.18 0.26
C GLY A 77 9.40 -20.86 -0.46
N ASP A 78 10.18 -21.61 0.32
CA ASP A 78 11.20 -22.54 -0.13
C ASP A 78 10.62 -23.39 -1.27
N VAL A 79 11.02 -23.08 -2.51
CA VAL A 79 10.82 -24.00 -3.62
C VAL A 79 11.96 -24.99 -3.50
N GLU A 80 11.70 -26.10 -2.81
CA GLU A 80 12.43 -27.33 -3.08
C GLU A 80 12.35 -27.54 -4.60
N THR A 81 13.50 -27.44 -5.26
CA THR A 81 13.66 -27.82 -6.66
C THR A 81 13.94 -29.32 -6.71
N PRO A 82 13.00 -30.18 -7.12
CA PRO A 82 13.36 -31.50 -7.59
C PRO A 82 13.58 -31.40 -9.11
N GLU A 83 14.81 -31.59 -9.56
CA GLU A 83 15.14 -32.59 -10.57
C GLU A 83 16.64 -32.51 -10.87
N GLU A 84 17.29 -33.65 -10.66
CA GLU A 84 18.61 -33.94 -11.20
C GLU A 84 18.63 -33.60 -12.69
N PHE A 85 19.39 -32.57 -13.07
CA PHE A 85 19.80 -32.43 -14.45
C PHE A 85 20.80 -33.55 -14.75
N ASP A 86 20.38 -34.52 -15.56
CA ASP A 86 21.25 -35.54 -16.14
C ASP A 86 22.26 -34.85 -17.09
N ASP A 87 23.36 -34.38 -16.51
CA ASP A 87 24.44 -33.64 -17.16
C ASP A 87 25.40 -34.61 -17.86
N SER A 88 24.86 -35.40 -18.81
CA SER A 88 25.64 -36.37 -19.60
C SER A 88 25.86 -35.94 -21.06
N ARG A 89 25.41 -34.74 -21.46
CA ARG A 89 25.61 -34.22 -22.82
C ARG A 89 26.42 -32.92 -22.77
N SER A 90 27.74 -33.10 -22.73
CA SER A 90 28.74 -32.03 -22.75
C SER A 90 28.56 -31.13 -23.98
N ILE A 91 28.26 -29.85 -23.74
CA ILE A 91 27.98 -28.82 -24.76
C ILE A 91 29.28 -28.34 -25.46
N PHE A 92 30.45 -28.85 -25.04
CA PHE A 92 31.77 -28.40 -25.51
C PHE A 92 32.63 -29.52 -26.13
N ASP A 93 32.01 -30.57 -26.68
CA ASP A 93 32.76 -31.71 -27.25
C ASP A 93 33.09 -31.58 -28.76
N ASP A 94 32.65 -30.51 -29.44
CA ASP A 94 32.83 -30.33 -30.90
C ASP A 94 33.53 -29.01 -31.27
N VAL A 95 34.61 -28.64 -30.58
CA VAL A 95 35.50 -27.54 -31.01
C VAL A 95 36.96 -27.81 -30.65
N ASP A 96 37.68 -28.55 -31.51
CA ASP A 96 38.85 -28.04 -32.25
C ASP A 96 39.36 -29.10 -33.24
N ALA A 97 39.75 -28.63 -34.43
CA ALA A 97 40.37 -29.36 -35.54
C ALA A 97 41.70 -28.69 -35.89
#